data_AF-A0A0K9GIG6-F1
#
_entry.id   AF-A0A0K9GIG6-F1
#
_cell.length_a   1.000
_cell.length_b   1.000
_cell.length_c   1.000
_cell.angle_alpha   90.00
_cell.angle_beta   90.00
_cell.angle_gamma   90.00
#
_symmetry.space_group_name_H-M   'P 1'
#
loop_
_entity.id
_entity.type
_entity.pdbx_description
1 polymer ?
#
loop_
_entity_poly.entity_id
_entity_poly.type
_entity_poly.pdbx_seq_one_letter_code
_entity_poly.pdbx_strand_id
1 'polypeptide(L)' 'MVAQLEFVPCVRERDHKEVILINHTLVADKYRGRGLGRELINRVVKYARAEQMQIIPVCPFAKMILESDAKYKDVLITGF' A
#
# COMPACT_ATOMS: atom_id res chain seq x y z
N MET A 1 -4.74 8.81 -17.47
CA MET A 1 -4.43 8.30 -16.12
C MET A 1 -3.47 7.12 -16.25
N VAL A 2 -2.30 7.20 -15.61
CA VAL A 2 -1.25 6.16 -15.70
C VAL A 2 -1.44 5.11 -14.61
N ALA A 3 -1.84 5.55 -13.41
CA ALA A 3 -2.29 4.70 -12.34
C ALA A 3 -3.13 5.44 -11.28
N GLN A 4 -4.05 4.74 -10.62
CA GLN A 4 -4.87 5.27 -9.52
C GLN A 4 -4.74 4.36 -8.31
N LEU A 5 -4.51 4.96 -7.15
CA LEU A 5 -4.50 4.30 -5.85
C LEU A 5 -5.56 4.98 -5.00
N GLU A 6 -6.49 4.18 -4.49
CA GLU A 6 -7.49 4.66 -3.55
C GLU A 6 -6.95 4.49 -2.13
N PHE A 7 -7.01 5.59 -1.39
CA PHE A 7 -6.58 5.69 -0.01
C PHE A 7 -7.83 5.88 0.84
N VAL A 8 -8.09 4.93 1.74
CA VAL A 8 -9.12 5.09 2.77
C VAL A 8 -8.41 5.14 4.11
N PRO A 9 -8.36 6.31 4.78
CA PRO A 9 -7.86 6.38 6.15
C PRO A 9 -8.85 5.63 7.03
N CYS A 10 -8.40 4.57 7.69
CA CYS A 10 -9.20 3.89 8.70
C CYS A 10 -8.49 3.93 10.04
N VAL A 11 -9.28 4.07 11.11
CA VAL A 11 -8.79 4.01 12.48
C VAL A 11 -9.06 2.60 12.99
N ARG A 12 -8.01 1.87 13.40
CA ARG A 12 -8.23 0.61 14.14
C ARG A 12 -8.68 0.95 15.55
N GLU A 13 -9.96 0.69 15.86
CA GLU A 13 -10.57 1.02 17.17
C GLU A 13 -9.83 0.43 18.37
N ARG A 14 -9.17 -0.73 18.23
CA ARG A 14 -8.42 -1.36 19.33
C ARG A 14 -7.14 -0.61 19.72
N ASP A 15 -6.49 0.03 18.76
CA ASP A 15 -5.13 0.59 18.94
C ASP A 15 -5.11 2.11 18.74
N HIS A 16 -6.26 2.75 18.44
CA HIS A 16 -6.37 4.17 18.06
C HIS A 16 -5.30 4.62 17.06
N LYS A 17 -4.91 3.73 16.15
CA LYS A 17 -3.83 3.96 15.20
C LYS A 17 -4.41 4.14 13.81
N GLU A 18 -3.98 5.21 13.15
CA GLU A 18 -4.33 5.48 11.76
C GLU A 18 -3.61 4.48 10.86
N VAL A 19 -4.39 3.82 10.00
CA VAL A 19 -3.87 2.86 9.04
C VAL A 19 -4.37 3.19 7.63
N ILE A 20 -3.54 2.80 6.68
CA ILE A 20 -3.70 3.03 5.27
C ILE A 20 -4.24 1.75 4.63
N LEU A 21 -5.48 1.80 4.16
CA LEU A 21 -6.04 0.69 3.38
C LEU A 21 -5.71 0.87 1.89
N ILE A 22 -5.01 -0.10 1.30
CA ILE A 22 -4.80 -0.16 -0.16
C ILE A 22 -5.79 -1.16 -0.74
N ASN A 23 -6.99 -0.68 -1.09
CA ASN A 23 -8.09 -1.49 -1.64
C ASN A 23 -7.89 -1.79 -3.14
N HIS A 24 -7.37 -0.82 -3.90
CA HIS A 24 -7.27 -0.93 -5.34
C HIS A 24 -6.04 -0.20 -5.89
N THR A 25 -5.35 -0.84 -6.83
CA THR A 25 -4.23 -0.24 -7.57
C THR A 25 -4.46 -0.51 -9.05
N LEU A 26 -4.87 0.51 -9.79
CA LEU A 26 -5.03 0.44 -11.24
C LEU A 26 -3.76 0.95 -11.89
N VAL A 27 -3.18 0.19 -12.81
CA VAL A 27 -2.15 0.66 -13.73
C VAL A 27 -2.66 0.37 -15.13
N ALA A 28 -2.67 1.38 -16.01
CA ALA A 28 -3.17 1.16 -17.37
C ALA A 28 -2.31 0.11 -18.08
N ASP A 29 -2.95 -0.80 -18.82
CA ASP A 29 -2.29 -2.00 -19.37
C ASP A 29 -1.08 -1.70 -20.25
N LYS A 30 -1.12 -0.58 -20.99
CA LYS A 30 0.00 -0.04 -21.77
C LYS A 30 1.28 0.26 -20.98
N TYR A 31 1.18 0.28 -19.65
CA TYR A 31 2.26 0.58 -18.71
C TYR A 31 2.60 -0.60 -17.79
N ARG A 32 1.97 -1.76 -17.97
CA ARG A 32 2.37 -3.01 -17.29
C ARG A 32 3.81 -3.38 -17.70
N GLY A 33 4.53 -4.03 -16.79
CA GLY A 33 5.94 -4.41 -16.99
C GLY A 33 6.97 -3.28 -16.84
N ARG A 34 6.54 -2.03 -16.63
CA ARG A 34 7.44 -0.87 -16.43
C ARG A 34 7.71 -0.50 -14.97
N GLY A 35 7.27 -1.33 -14.02
CA GLY A 35 7.51 -1.11 -12.58
C GLY A 35 6.66 0.00 -11.93
N LEU A 36 5.75 0.65 -12.66
CA LEU A 36 4.97 1.79 -12.17
C LEU A 36 4.09 1.46 -10.94
N GLY A 37 3.50 0.26 -10.89
CA GLY A 37 2.76 -0.17 -9.70
C GLY A 37 3.63 -0.24 -8.45
N ARG A 38 4.89 -0.67 -8.58
CA ARG A 38 5.85 -0.70 -7.47
C ARG A 38 6.26 0.69 -7.03
N GLU A 39 6.38 1.63 -7.96
CA GLU A 39 6.69 3.03 -7.63
C GLU A 39 5.58 3.68 -6.80
N LEU A 40 4.31 3.43 -7.12
CA LEU A 40 3.18 3.92 -6.34
C LEU A 40 3.17 3.36 -4.93
N ILE A 41 3.34 2.04 -4.80
CA ILE A 41 3.43 1.38 -3.49
C ILE A 41 4.57 1.99 -2.68
N ASN A 42 5.73 2.22 -3.29
CA ASN A 42 6.86 2.88 -2.62
C ASN A 42 6.52 4.28 -2.10
N ARG A 43 5.77 5.07 -2.87
CA ARG A 43 5.33 6.41 -2.44
C ARG A 43 4.37 6.32 -1.25
N VAL A 44 3.43 5.39 -1.28
CA VAL A 44 2.50 5.15 -0.15
C VAL A 44 3.24 4.68 1.09
N VAL A 45 4.19 3.75 0.95
CA VAL A 45 5.07 3.31 2.06
C VAL A 45 5.84 4.49 2.65
N LYS A 46 6.41 5.35 1.80
CA LYS A 46 7.13 6.54 2.27
C LYS A 46 6.22 7.48 3.05
N TYR A 47 5.00 7.69 2.56
CA TYR A 47 3.98 8.48 3.26
C TYR A 47 3.60 7.85 4.60
N ALA A 48 3.30 6.54 4.62
CA ALA A 48 2.97 5.81 5.84
C ALA A 48 4.08 5.93 6.90
N ARG A 49 5.35 5.84 6.49
CA ARG A 49 6.50 6.04 7.40
C ARG A 49 6.59 7.46 7.96
N ALA A 50 6.37 8.46 7.12
CA ALA A 50 6.44 9.87 7.54
C ALA A 50 5.35 10.18 8.57
N GLU A 51 4.15 9.64 8.35
CA GLU A 51 2.98 9.83 9.23
C GLU A 51 2.88 8.77 10.35
N GLN A 52 3.88 7.88 10.48
CA GLN A 52 3.89 6.77 11.45
C GLN A 52 2.65 5.84 11.38
N MET A 53 2.02 5.80 10.21
CA MET A 53 0.87 4.95 9.90
C MET A 53 1.31 3.55 9.47
N GLN A 54 0.38 2.60 9.56
CA GLN A 54 0.59 1.24 9.06
C GLN A 54 -0.23 1.00 7.80
N ILE A 55 0.12 0.00 7.00
CA ILE A 55 -0.52 -0.32 5.72
C ILE A 55 -1.19 -1.69 5.80
N ILE A 56 -2.44 -1.74 5.34
CA ILE A 56 -3.23 -2.96 5.13
C ILE A 56 -3.48 -3.13 3.62
N PRO A 57 -2.77 -4.05 2.95
CA PRO A 57 -2.96 -4.30 1.53
C PRO A 57 -4.07 -5.31 1.27
N VAL A 58 -5.28 -4.81 1.05
CA VAL A 58 -6.43 -5.63 0.64
C VAL A 58 -6.29 -6.05 -0.83
N CYS A 59 -5.75 -5.17 -1.67
CA CYS A 59 -5.50 -5.47 -3.07
C CYS A 59 -4.43 -6.60 -3.20
N PRO A 60 -4.70 -7.68 -3.94
CA PRO A 60 -3.76 -8.79 -4.11
C PRO A 60 -2.44 -8.35 -4.76
N PHE A 61 -2.49 -7.36 -5.66
CA PHE A 61 -1.28 -6.79 -6.27
C PHE A 61 -0.41 -6.06 -5.23
N ALA A 62 -1.02 -5.21 -4.40
CA ALA A 62 -0.30 -4.51 -3.33
C ALA A 62 0.29 -5.50 -2.33
N LYS A 63 -0.47 -6.54 -1.96
CA LYS A 63 -0.02 -7.62 -1.09
C LYS A 63 1.20 -8.33 -1.67
N MET A 64 1.15 -8.73 -2.94
CA MET A 64 2.27 -9.36 -3.63
C MET A 64 3.54 -8.49 -3.56
N ILE A 65 3.45 -7.19 -3.84
CA ILE A 65 4.61 -6.30 -3.81
C ILE A 65 5.15 -6.10 -2.39
N LEU A 66 4.28 -5.87 -1.42
CA LEU A 66 4.67 -5.60 -0.03
C LEU A 66 5.23 -6.85 0.66
N GLU A 67 4.68 -8.03 0.36
CA GLU A 67 5.20 -9.30 0.89
C GLU A 67 6.45 -9.78 0.16
N SER A 68 6.69 -9.34 -1.08
CA SER A 68 7.86 -9.75 -1.87
C SER A 68 9.20 -9.25 -1.34
N ASP A 69 9.21 -8.23 -0.48
CA ASP A 69 10.42 -7.55 -0.07
C ASP A 69 10.37 -7.20 1.42
N ALA A 70 11.37 -7.66 2.17
CA ALA A 70 11.44 -7.49 3.61
C ALA A 70 11.48 -6.01 4.04
N LYS A 71 11.89 -5.11 3.14
CA LYS A 71 11.97 -3.68 3.44
C LYS A 71 10.62 -3.03 3.71
N TYR A 72 9.49 -3.68 3.43
CA TYR A 72 8.15 -3.13 3.67
C TYR A 72 7.51 -3.67 4.96
N LYS A 73 8.16 -4.64 5.64
CA LYS A 73 7.62 -5.32 6.82
C LYS A 73 7.42 -4.40 8.03
N ASP A 74 8.12 -3.27 8.07
CA ASP A 74 8.03 -2.28 9.14
C ASP A 74 6.69 -1.54 9.16
N VAL A 75 6.09 -1.31 7.99
CA VAL A 75 4.79 -0.64 7.85
C VAL A 75 3.65 -1.62 7.58
N LEU A 76 3.94 -2.87 7.23
CA LEU A 76 2.93 -3.86 6.86
C LEU A 76 2.25 -4.47 8.09
N ILE A 77 0.92 -4.47 8.11
CA ILE A 77 0.12 -5.28 9.06
C ILE A 77 -0.16 -6.64 8.43
N THR A 78 0.21 -7.70 9.14
CA THR A 78 -0.13 -9.09 8.79
C THR A 78 -1.25 -9.60 9.70
N GLY A 79 -2.24 -10.32 9.13
CA GLY A 79 -3.32 -10.97 9.90
C GLY A 79 -4.52 -10.07 10.20
N PHE A 80 -5.01 -9.37 9.17
CA PHE A 80 -6.28 -8.63 9.19
C PHE A 80 -7.48 -9.52 8.84
#